data_AF-A0A962A9M9-F1
#
_entry.id   AF-A0A962A9M9-F1
#
_cell.length_a   1.000
_cell.length_b   1.000
_cell.length_c   1.000
_cell.angle_alpha   90.00
_cell.angle_beta   90.00
_cell.angle_gamma   90.00
#
_symmetry.space_group_name_H-M   'P 1'
#
loop_
_entity.id
_entity.type
_entity.pdbx_description
1 polymer ?
#
loop_
_entity_poly.entity_id
_entity_poly.type
_entity_poly.pdbx_seq_one_letter_code
_entity_poly.pdbx_strand_id
1 'polypeptide(L)'
;MKQISAIAGALALGLWSSSALAEFRPASCTLIVKGETYINGLCQFEADKDGSFRIASKDYFVYVNVTGKTAEASWNADPKATHAHAPLGVLTRKGACWENADARICARDLPTAQKAAALAAQPRGKYIYPDYPGASQSCVIARGGKWVEGALLVLDTCPGDRSANRFVPAGDAIKIDKADGLCAGVAPGAKPLVVLQKCGGPGAAWTASASATTSAAVRSANGICWTIPKMAVDNAKFPFEIVAAPCANEDKQLKFFFEKS
;
A
#
# COMPACT_ATOMS: atom_id res chain seq x y z
N MET A 1 55.97 35.78 22.72
CA MET A 1 55.87 35.17 21.38
C MET A 1 54.68 34.22 21.34
N LYS A 2 53.89 34.33 20.28
CA LYS A 2 52.83 33.43 19.77
C LYS A 2 51.52 33.30 20.56
N GLN A 3 50.54 34.07 20.04
CA GLN A 3 49.11 33.83 20.11
C GLN A 3 48.73 32.49 19.45
N ILE A 4 47.67 31.84 19.96
CA ILE A 4 46.78 30.99 19.15
C ILE A 4 45.34 31.28 19.58
N SER A 5 44.60 31.94 18.69
CA SER A 5 43.15 32.18 18.78
C SER A 5 42.40 30.90 18.42
N ALA A 6 41.42 30.50 19.23
CA ALA A 6 40.45 29.47 18.87
C ALA A 6 39.14 30.12 18.42
N ILE A 7 38.81 29.95 17.14
CA ILE A 7 37.58 30.41 16.49
C ILE A 7 36.46 29.44 16.90
N ALA A 8 35.47 29.93 17.64
CA ALA A 8 34.23 29.22 17.90
C ALA A 8 33.30 29.34 16.67
N GLY A 9 33.33 28.33 15.80
CA GLY A 9 32.37 28.19 14.70
C GLY A 9 31.07 27.59 15.20
N ALA A 10 30.03 28.40 15.32
CA ALA A 10 28.66 27.93 15.59
C ALA A 10 28.12 27.21 14.35
N LEU A 11 28.02 25.88 14.40
CA LEU A 11 27.25 25.10 13.41
C LEU A 11 25.76 25.37 13.62
N ALA A 12 25.16 26.13 12.70
CA ALA A 12 23.71 26.22 12.57
C ALA A 12 23.16 24.86 12.12
N LEU A 13 22.50 24.16 13.05
CA LEU A 13 21.68 22.98 12.75
C LEU A 13 20.48 23.43 11.91
N GLY A 14 20.58 23.25 10.60
CA GLY A 14 19.44 23.40 9.70
C GLY A 14 18.35 22.40 10.09
N LEU A 15 17.22 22.91 10.60
CA LEU A 15 15.99 22.15 10.76
C LEU A 15 15.44 21.87 9.36
N TRP A 16 15.75 20.68 8.84
CA TRP A 16 15.10 20.18 7.64
C TRP A 16 13.66 19.88 8.02
N SER A 17 12.74 20.80 7.72
CA SER A 17 11.32 20.54 7.77
C SER A 17 11.00 19.43 6.77
N SER A 18 11.04 18.19 7.25
CA SER A 18 10.48 17.07 6.54
C SER A 18 9.03 17.41 6.29
N SER A 19 8.68 17.65 5.03
CA SER A 19 7.29 17.73 4.62
C SER A 19 6.70 16.36 4.90
N ALA A 20 6.06 16.20 6.05
CA ALA A 20 5.25 15.04 6.35
C ALA A 20 4.15 15.03 5.29
N LEU A 21 4.34 14.21 4.26
CA LEU A 21 3.25 13.78 3.41
C LEU A 21 2.16 13.24 4.34
N ALA A 22 0.90 13.57 4.05
CA ALA A 22 -0.22 13.08 4.83
C ALA A 22 -0.15 11.54 4.80
N GLU A 23 0.23 10.95 5.93
CA GLU A 23 0.42 9.51 6.07
C GLU A 23 -0.77 8.98 6.86
N PHE A 24 -1.37 7.91 6.36
CA PHE A 24 -2.46 7.24 7.04
C PHE A 24 -1.98 6.74 8.41
N ARG A 25 -2.62 7.21 9.48
CA ARG A 25 -2.33 6.82 10.85
C ARG A 25 -3.47 5.99 11.45
N PRO A 26 -3.19 5.04 12.34
CA PRO A 26 -4.22 4.35 13.08
C PRO A 26 -5.07 5.29 13.95
N ALA A 27 -6.39 5.09 13.94
CA ALA A 27 -7.37 5.83 14.74
C ALA A 27 -8.53 4.91 15.18
N SER A 28 -9.36 5.39 16.10
CA SER A 28 -10.65 4.78 16.45
C SER A 28 -11.76 5.53 15.71
N CYS A 29 -12.36 4.86 14.72
CA CYS A 29 -13.39 5.42 13.87
C CYS A 29 -14.79 4.88 14.18
N THR A 30 -15.78 5.70 13.85
CA THR A 30 -17.18 5.29 13.76
C THR A 30 -17.76 5.82 12.45
N LEU A 31 -18.42 4.96 11.68
CA LEU A 31 -19.28 5.33 10.55
C LEU A 31 -20.66 4.74 10.79
N ILE A 32 -21.65 5.61 10.94
CA ILE A 32 -23.07 5.25 10.98
C ILE A 32 -23.75 5.94 9.80
N VAL A 33 -24.53 5.20 9.02
CA VAL A 33 -25.35 5.71 7.92
C VAL A 33 -26.75 5.15 8.07
N LYS A 34 -27.76 6.02 8.10
CA LYS A 34 -29.18 5.71 8.32
C LYS A 34 -29.43 4.79 9.53
N GLY A 35 -28.67 5.01 10.60
CA GLY A 35 -28.75 4.24 11.85
C GLY A 35 -27.96 2.93 11.86
N GLU A 36 -27.43 2.47 10.71
CA GLU A 36 -26.61 1.26 10.63
C GLU A 36 -25.13 1.59 10.81
N THR A 37 -24.41 0.73 11.54
CA THR A 37 -22.98 0.90 11.81
C THR A 37 -22.14 0.12 10.80
N TYR A 38 -21.31 0.83 10.04
CA TYR A 38 -20.45 0.26 8.99
C TYR A 38 -18.98 0.22 9.40
N ILE A 39 -18.54 1.15 10.25
CA ILE A 39 -17.22 1.15 10.87
C ILE A 39 -17.39 1.35 12.37
N ASN A 40 -16.76 0.49 13.17
CA ASN A 40 -16.67 0.68 14.61
C ASN A 40 -15.35 0.08 15.14
N GLY A 41 -14.38 0.94 15.43
CA GLY A 41 -13.08 0.53 15.97
C GLY A 41 -11.91 0.99 15.09
N LEU A 42 -10.87 0.16 15.00
CA LEU A 42 -9.62 0.52 14.34
C LEU A 42 -9.82 0.86 12.85
N CYS A 43 -9.31 2.00 12.45
CA CYS A 43 -9.29 2.47 11.06
C CYS A 43 -7.95 3.14 10.75
N GLN A 44 -7.71 3.37 9.46
CA GLN A 44 -6.72 4.32 8.98
C GLN A 44 -7.35 5.70 8.86
N PHE A 45 -6.65 6.74 9.28
CA PHE A 45 -7.08 8.13 9.24
C PHE A 45 -5.99 8.97 8.58
N GLU A 46 -6.37 9.83 7.66
CA GLU A 46 -5.48 10.80 7.02
C GLU A 46 -6.18 12.16 7.05
N ALA A 47 -5.46 13.22 7.44
CA ALA A 47 -6.01 14.57 7.47
C ALA A 47 -5.23 15.48 6.52
N ASP A 48 -5.98 16.28 5.77
CA ASP A 48 -5.48 17.37 4.96
C ASP A 48 -5.30 18.64 5.82
N LYS A 49 -4.56 19.62 5.29
CA LYS A 49 -4.22 20.87 6.02
C LYS A 49 -5.43 21.76 6.29
N ASP A 50 -6.48 21.65 5.49
CA ASP A 50 -7.73 22.40 5.62
C ASP A 50 -8.71 21.78 6.65
N GLY A 51 -8.33 20.65 7.25
CA GLY A 51 -9.16 19.90 8.18
C GLY A 51 -10.07 18.87 7.50
N SER A 52 -10.08 18.80 6.17
CA SER A 52 -10.63 17.67 5.43
C SER A 52 -9.88 16.40 5.81
N PHE A 53 -10.54 15.25 5.75
CA PHE A 53 -9.91 14.00 6.14
C PHE A 53 -10.56 12.79 5.48
N ARG A 54 -9.83 11.68 5.56
CA ARG A 54 -10.21 10.39 5.02
C ARG A 54 -10.13 9.36 6.13
N ILE A 55 -11.13 8.49 6.22
CA ILE A 55 -11.05 7.28 7.05
C ILE A 55 -11.23 6.05 6.18
N ALA A 56 -10.48 5.00 6.48
CA ALA A 56 -10.57 3.72 5.78
C ALA A 56 -10.51 2.55 6.77
N SER A 57 -11.43 1.61 6.61
CA SER A 57 -11.44 0.30 7.26
C SER A 57 -11.16 -0.77 6.20
N LYS A 58 -11.43 -2.05 6.53
CA LYS A 58 -11.29 -3.15 5.57
C LYS A 58 -12.19 -2.96 4.34
N ASP A 59 -13.45 -2.64 4.57
CA ASP A 59 -14.51 -2.70 3.55
C ASP A 59 -15.10 -1.32 3.23
N TYR A 60 -14.89 -0.33 4.09
CA TYR A 60 -15.49 1.00 3.94
C TYR A 60 -14.47 2.11 4.05
N PHE A 61 -14.66 3.14 3.25
CA PHE A 61 -13.84 4.34 3.29
C PHE A 61 -14.69 5.58 2.98
N VAL A 62 -14.33 6.69 3.63
CA VAL A 62 -15.14 7.90 3.72
C VAL A 62 -14.24 9.10 3.49
N TYR A 63 -14.70 10.04 2.68
CA TYR A 63 -14.08 11.35 2.50
C TYR A 63 -14.96 12.41 3.14
N VAL A 64 -14.33 13.31 3.91
CA VAL A 64 -14.99 14.45 4.53
C VAL A 64 -14.26 15.71 4.09
N ASN A 65 -14.93 16.53 3.29
CA ASN A 65 -14.42 17.79 2.76
C ASN A 65 -14.94 18.93 3.64
N VAL A 66 -14.07 19.51 4.47
CA VAL A 66 -14.44 20.54 5.42
C VAL A 66 -14.45 21.90 4.74
N THR A 67 -15.53 22.65 4.93
CA THR A 67 -15.67 24.02 4.44
C THR A 67 -16.17 24.91 5.58
N GLY A 68 -15.23 25.52 6.30
CA GLY A 68 -15.53 26.37 7.47
C GLY A 68 -16.13 25.57 8.63
N LYS A 69 -17.42 25.78 8.90
CA LYS A 69 -18.15 25.12 10.02
C LYS A 69 -18.94 23.88 9.60
N THR A 70 -19.02 23.62 8.30
CA THR A 70 -19.73 22.49 7.71
C THR A 70 -18.76 21.59 6.96
N ALA A 71 -19.19 20.39 6.63
CA ALA A 71 -18.45 19.50 5.74
C ALA A 71 -19.41 18.78 4.80
N GLU A 72 -18.98 18.48 3.59
CA GLU A 72 -19.65 17.50 2.72
C GLU A 72 -18.89 16.19 2.80
N ALA A 73 -19.62 15.07 2.91
CA ALA A 73 -19.00 13.76 2.98
C ALA A 73 -19.53 12.81 1.92
N SER A 74 -18.66 11.90 1.49
CA SER A 74 -19.01 10.76 0.65
C SER A 74 -18.40 9.47 1.19
N TRP A 75 -19.01 8.34 0.85
CA TRP A 75 -18.53 7.00 1.20
C TRP A 75 -18.76 6.04 0.03
N ASN A 76 -18.31 4.79 0.18
CA ASN A 76 -18.37 3.82 -0.90
C ASN A 76 -19.71 3.08 -1.03
N ALA A 77 -20.52 3.02 0.04
CA ALA A 77 -21.82 2.33 0.15
C ALA A 77 -21.80 0.81 -0.11
N ASP A 78 -21.12 0.36 -1.18
CA ASP A 78 -20.83 -1.03 -1.47
C ASP A 78 -19.40 -1.37 -1.01
N PRO A 79 -19.20 -2.41 -0.17
CA PRO A 79 -17.87 -2.84 0.24
C PRO A 79 -16.94 -3.28 -0.91
N LYS A 80 -17.48 -3.50 -2.12
CA LYS A 80 -16.73 -3.81 -3.34
C LYS A 80 -16.35 -2.59 -4.16
N ALA A 81 -16.89 -1.40 -3.85
CA ALA A 81 -16.53 -0.19 -4.56
C ALA A 81 -15.11 0.27 -4.18
N THR A 82 -14.40 0.88 -5.13
CA THR A 82 -13.00 1.27 -4.98
C THR A 82 -12.78 2.74 -4.59
N HIS A 83 -13.84 3.55 -4.60
CA HIS A 83 -13.79 4.98 -4.26
C HIS A 83 -15.15 5.52 -3.75
N ALA A 84 -15.09 6.68 -3.08
CA ALA A 84 -16.13 7.16 -2.18
C ALA A 84 -17.02 8.10 -2.96
N HIS A 85 -18.13 7.59 -3.45
CA HIS A 85 -18.98 8.24 -4.44
C HIS A 85 -20.40 8.52 -3.94
N ALA A 86 -20.87 7.76 -2.95
CA ALA A 86 -22.21 7.93 -2.40
C ALA A 86 -22.22 9.11 -1.43
N PRO A 87 -23.06 10.14 -1.64
CA PRO A 87 -23.09 11.31 -0.76
C PRO A 87 -23.73 10.99 0.59
N LEU A 88 -23.21 11.60 1.65
CA LEU A 88 -23.76 11.58 3.02
C LEU A 88 -24.38 12.93 3.41
N GLY A 89 -24.37 13.89 2.49
CA GLY A 89 -24.91 15.23 2.67
C GLY A 89 -24.01 16.15 3.48
N VAL A 90 -24.58 17.30 3.86
CA VAL A 90 -23.89 18.31 4.67
C VAL A 90 -23.90 17.88 6.13
N LEU A 91 -22.74 17.98 6.77
CA LEU A 91 -22.48 17.60 8.15
C LEU A 91 -22.10 18.82 8.97
N THR A 92 -22.36 18.74 10.27
CA THR A 92 -21.90 19.69 11.26
C THR A 92 -21.02 19.01 12.29
N ARG A 93 -20.03 19.74 12.80
CA ARG A 93 -19.10 19.19 13.77
C ARG A 93 -19.73 19.14 15.16
N LYS A 94 -19.70 17.97 15.80
CA LYS A 94 -20.01 17.78 17.23
C LYS A 94 -18.89 16.97 17.89
N GLY A 95 -18.02 17.65 18.63
CA GLY A 95 -16.84 17.06 19.25
C GLY A 95 -15.88 16.47 18.20
N ALA A 96 -15.59 15.17 18.33
CA ALA A 96 -14.74 14.42 17.40
C ALA A 96 -15.49 13.87 16.18
N CYS A 97 -16.77 14.22 16.02
CA CYS A 97 -17.63 13.69 14.97
C CYS A 97 -18.14 14.79 14.04
N TRP A 98 -18.36 14.43 12.79
CA TRP A 98 -19.16 15.16 11.81
C TRP A 98 -20.47 14.40 11.63
N GLU A 99 -21.60 15.07 11.87
CA GLU A 99 -22.91 14.42 11.85
C GLU A 99 -24.04 15.29 11.29
N ASN A 100 -25.05 14.60 10.79
CA ASN A 100 -26.39 15.10 10.47
C ASN A 100 -27.44 14.06 10.93
N ALA A 101 -28.67 14.14 10.41
CA ALA A 101 -29.73 13.19 10.79
C ALA A 101 -29.46 11.76 10.30
N ASP A 102 -28.77 11.60 9.17
CA ASP A 102 -28.58 10.34 8.47
C ASP A 102 -27.18 9.76 8.64
N ALA A 103 -26.19 10.55 9.04
CA ALA A 103 -24.80 10.14 9.09
C ALA A 103 -24.09 10.62 10.35
N ARG A 104 -23.22 9.77 10.89
CA ARG A 104 -22.25 10.13 11.91
C ARG A 104 -20.90 9.52 11.56
N ILE A 105 -19.91 10.39 11.41
CA ILE A 105 -18.51 10.04 11.11
C ILE A 105 -17.65 10.57 12.24
N CYS A 106 -17.01 9.69 13.00
CA CYS A 106 -16.11 10.05 14.08
C CYS A 106 -14.71 9.52 13.78
N ALA A 107 -13.69 10.31 14.09
CA ALA A 107 -12.31 9.88 14.10
C ALA A 107 -11.65 10.37 15.39
N ARG A 108 -11.13 9.43 16.19
CA ARG A 108 -10.53 9.70 17.49
C ARG A 108 -9.14 9.12 17.55
N ASP A 109 -8.27 9.77 18.31
CA ASP A 109 -6.95 9.20 18.59
C ASP A 109 -7.05 7.91 19.40
N LEU A 110 -6.12 7.00 19.13
CA LEU A 110 -5.97 5.78 19.91
C LEU A 110 -5.13 6.07 21.16
N PRO A 111 -5.41 5.38 22.28
CA PRO A 111 -4.48 5.29 23.41
C PRO A 111 -3.10 4.85 22.94
N THR A 112 -2.02 5.37 23.54
CA THR A 112 -0.63 5.13 23.10
C THR A 112 -0.29 3.66 22.88
N ALA A 113 -0.69 2.78 23.81
CA ALA A 113 -0.45 1.34 23.69
C ALA A 113 -1.18 0.72 22.48
N GLN A 114 -2.44 1.11 22.24
CA GLN A 114 -3.21 0.65 21.08
C GLN A 114 -2.64 1.21 19.77
N LYS A 115 -2.19 2.47 19.78
CA LYS A 115 -1.51 3.08 18.63
C LYS A 115 -0.22 2.32 18.30
N ALA A 116 0.61 2.03 19.30
CA ALA A 116 1.84 1.27 19.11
C ALA A 116 1.57 -0.14 18.57
N ALA A 117 0.58 -0.85 19.13
CA ALA A 117 0.16 -2.15 18.64
C ALA A 117 -0.36 -2.09 17.19
N ALA A 118 -1.18 -1.09 16.87
CA ALA A 118 -1.72 -0.91 15.52
C ALA A 118 -0.62 -0.59 14.50
N LEU A 119 0.34 0.27 14.85
CA LEU A 119 1.51 0.55 14.01
C LEU A 119 2.39 -0.69 13.84
N ALA A 120 2.59 -1.48 14.90
CA ALA A 120 3.35 -2.73 14.82
C ALA A 120 2.63 -3.80 13.96
N ALA A 121 1.30 -3.76 13.90
CA ALA A 121 0.47 -4.66 13.11
C ALA A 121 0.26 -4.22 11.65
N GLN A 122 0.58 -2.96 11.29
CA GLN A 122 0.56 -2.52 9.89
C GLN A 122 1.55 -3.39 9.10
N PRO A 123 1.16 -3.81 7.88
CA PRO A 123 2.04 -4.66 7.11
C PRO A 123 3.30 -3.90 6.72
N ARG A 124 4.45 -4.54 6.90
CA ARG A 124 5.74 -3.99 6.51
C ARG A 124 5.97 -4.28 5.04
N GLY A 125 6.59 -3.37 4.31
CA GLY A 125 6.96 -3.61 2.92
C GLY A 125 6.12 -2.82 1.94
N LYS A 126 6.01 -3.34 0.71
CA LYS A 126 5.59 -2.58 -0.45
C LYS A 126 4.60 -3.36 -1.31
N TYR A 127 3.71 -2.65 -1.96
CA TYR A 127 3.04 -3.13 -3.15
C TYR A 127 4.03 -3.17 -4.30
N ILE A 128 3.86 -4.16 -5.18
CA ILE A 128 4.56 -4.25 -6.44
C ILE A 128 3.49 -4.14 -7.52
N TYR A 129 3.60 -3.15 -8.40
CA TYR A 129 2.70 -3.01 -9.55
C TYR A 129 3.51 -2.73 -10.81
N PRO A 130 3.02 -3.16 -11.97
CA PRO A 130 3.74 -2.99 -13.22
C PRO A 130 3.71 -1.52 -13.66
N ASP A 131 4.84 -1.09 -14.22
CA ASP A 131 4.90 0.13 -15.01
C ASP A 131 4.32 -0.14 -16.39
N TYR A 132 2.98 -0.09 -16.47
CA TYR A 132 2.24 -0.36 -17.69
C TYR A 132 0.96 0.48 -17.76
N PRO A 133 0.67 1.12 -18.91
CA PRO A 133 -0.53 1.93 -19.08
C PRO A 133 -1.82 1.15 -18.74
N GLY A 134 -2.67 1.73 -17.89
CA GLY A 134 -3.94 1.12 -17.49
C GLY A 134 -3.85 0.06 -16.38
N ALA A 135 -2.65 -0.27 -15.88
CA ALA A 135 -2.45 -1.27 -14.83
C ALA A 135 -2.32 -0.67 -13.41
N SER A 136 -2.58 0.63 -13.23
CA SER A 136 -2.34 1.37 -11.98
C SER A 136 -3.16 0.91 -10.77
N GLN A 137 -4.22 0.14 -10.98
CA GLN A 137 -5.05 -0.44 -9.91
C GLN A 137 -4.78 -1.95 -9.70
N SER A 138 -3.72 -2.47 -10.34
CA SER A 138 -3.36 -3.88 -10.25
C SER A 138 -2.03 -4.07 -9.55
N CYS A 139 -1.98 -5.03 -8.64
CA CYS A 139 -0.84 -5.35 -7.81
C CYS A 139 -0.47 -6.82 -7.98
N VAL A 140 0.81 -7.12 -7.82
CA VAL A 140 1.25 -8.48 -7.58
C VAL A 140 0.67 -8.93 -6.23
N ILE A 141 -0.05 -10.05 -6.23
CA ILE A 141 -0.62 -10.67 -5.02
C ILE A 141 -0.54 -12.19 -5.12
N ALA A 142 -0.69 -12.88 -3.98
CA ALA A 142 -0.94 -14.32 -3.99
C ALA A 142 -2.36 -14.60 -4.53
N ARG A 143 -2.48 -15.53 -5.47
CA ARG A 143 -3.77 -15.88 -6.11
C ARG A 143 -4.81 -16.24 -5.04
N GLY A 144 -5.95 -15.56 -5.08
CA GLY A 144 -7.04 -15.75 -4.11
C GLY A 144 -6.70 -15.30 -2.68
N GLY A 145 -5.66 -14.47 -2.49
CA GLY A 145 -5.24 -13.95 -1.19
C GLY A 145 -4.57 -14.98 -0.27
N LYS A 146 -4.21 -16.16 -0.78
CA LYS A 146 -3.63 -17.25 0.01
C LYS A 146 -2.10 -17.17 0.04
N TRP A 147 -1.54 -16.61 1.11
CA TRP A 147 -0.10 -16.44 1.29
C TRP A 147 0.56 -17.69 1.90
N VAL A 148 0.55 -18.80 1.16
CA VAL A 148 1.11 -20.10 1.58
C VAL A 148 2.14 -20.61 0.57
N GLU A 149 3.02 -21.51 0.99
CA GLU A 149 3.98 -22.16 0.09
C GLU A 149 3.29 -22.81 -1.11
N GLY A 150 3.84 -22.61 -2.31
CA GLY A 150 3.29 -23.07 -3.59
C GLY A 150 2.21 -22.17 -4.19
N ALA A 151 1.72 -21.16 -3.48
CA ALA A 151 0.72 -20.24 -4.03
C ALA A 151 1.29 -19.44 -5.21
N LEU A 152 0.53 -19.35 -6.30
CA LEU A 152 0.92 -18.56 -7.47
C LEU A 152 0.90 -17.07 -7.13
N LEU A 153 1.93 -16.34 -7.55
CA LEU A 153 1.88 -14.88 -7.63
C LEU A 153 1.25 -14.48 -8.96
N VAL A 154 0.29 -13.56 -8.89
CA VAL A 154 -0.47 -13.04 -10.02
C VAL A 154 -0.55 -11.54 -9.97
N LEU A 155 -0.79 -10.92 -11.11
CA LEU A 155 -1.30 -9.56 -11.18
C LEU A 155 -2.82 -9.60 -11.09
N ASP A 156 -3.38 -8.90 -10.12
CA ASP A 156 -4.83 -8.80 -9.89
C ASP A 156 -5.14 -7.42 -9.28
N THR A 157 -6.41 -7.14 -9.01
CA THR A 157 -6.85 -5.91 -8.34
C THR A 157 -6.13 -5.75 -7.01
N CYS A 158 -5.51 -4.59 -6.79
CA CYS A 158 -4.86 -4.28 -5.51
C CYS A 158 -5.87 -4.43 -4.35
N PRO A 159 -5.51 -5.07 -3.23
CA PRO A 159 -6.41 -5.22 -2.11
C PRO A 159 -6.74 -3.84 -1.52
N GLY A 160 -8.02 -3.53 -1.40
CA GLY A 160 -8.51 -2.34 -0.69
C GLY A 160 -8.23 -2.41 0.80
N ASP A 161 -8.18 -3.64 1.36
CA ASP A 161 -7.74 -3.83 2.73
C ASP A 161 -6.23 -3.62 2.86
N ARG A 162 -5.86 -2.74 3.79
CA ARG A 162 -4.45 -2.48 4.10
C ARG A 162 -3.85 -3.52 5.05
N SER A 163 -4.50 -4.68 5.19
CA SER A 163 -4.07 -5.76 6.10
C SER A 163 -3.36 -6.91 5.39
N ALA A 164 -3.59 -7.05 4.08
CA ALA A 164 -2.95 -8.06 3.25
C ALA A 164 -1.42 -8.00 3.35
N ASN A 165 -0.76 -9.15 3.13
CA ASN A 165 0.69 -9.20 3.15
C ASN A 165 1.28 -8.34 2.03
N ARG A 166 2.54 -7.98 2.22
CA ARG A 166 3.31 -7.09 1.36
C ARG A 166 4.64 -7.72 1.01
N PHE A 167 5.29 -7.17 0.00
CA PHE A 167 6.63 -7.61 -0.38
C PHE A 167 7.68 -6.79 0.37
N VAL A 168 8.64 -7.48 0.97
CA VAL A 168 9.76 -6.89 1.70
C VAL A 168 11.04 -7.24 0.94
N PRO A 169 11.50 -6.38 0.01
CA PRO A 169 12.79 -6.55 -0.65
C PRO A 169 13.91 -6.52 0.39
N ALA A 170 14.76 -7.55 0.39
CA ALA A 170 15.85 -7.70 1.34
C ALA A 170 17.02 -8.42 0.66
N GLY A 171 18.04 -7.65 0.26
CA GLY A 171 19.18 -8.18 -0.49
C GLY A 171 18.76 -8.72 -1.85
N ASP A 172 19.01 -10.00 -2.07
CA ASP A 172 18.62 -10.75 -3.26
C ASP A 172 17.31 -11.53 -3.08
N ALA A 173 16.48 -11.20 -2.08
CA ALA A 173 15.20 -11.84 -1.88
C ALA A 173 14.06 -10.84 -1.82
N ILE A 174 12.90 -11.23 -2.34
CA ILE A 174 11.64 -10.51 -2.12
C ILE A 174 10.82 -11.34 -1.13
N LYS A 175 10.91 -10.99 0.15
CA LYS A 175 10.23 -11.68 1.27
C LYS A 175 8.76 -11.28 1.35
N ILE A 176 7.96 -12.09 2.04
CA ILE A 176 6.56 -11.79 2.31
C ILE A 176 6.39 -11.34 3.77
N ASP A 177 5.77 -10.18 3.96
CA ASP A 177 5.41 -9.68 5.28
C ASP A 177 4.42 -10.60 5.99
N LYS A 178 4.60 -10.78 7.31
CA LYS A 178 3.78 -11.66 8.19
C LYS A 178 3.72 -13.13 7.76
N ALA A 179 4.44 -13.54 6.71
CA ALA A 179 4.57 -14.93 6.29
C ALA A 179 6.04 -15.35 6.41
N ASP A 180 6.44 -15.60 7.64
CA ASP A 180 7.83 -15.88 8.00
C ASP A 180 8.41 -17.02 7.16
N GLY A 181 9.58 -16.76 6.57
CA GLY A 181 10.29 -17.72 5.75
C GLY A 181 9.79 -17.86 4.30
N LEU A 182 8.73 -17.16 3.89
CA LEU A 182 8.29 -17.14 2.49
C LEU A 182 8.89 -16.00 1.67
N CYS A 183 9.26 -16.32 0.44
CA CYS A 183 9.80 -15.43 -0.58
C CYS A 183 9.11 -15.68 -1.91
N ALA A 184 9.17 -14.70 -2.80
CA ALA A 184 8.87 -14.93 -4.21
C ALA A 184 9.95 -15.84 -4.83
N GLY A 185 9.52 -16.84 -5.60
CA GLY A 185 10.36 -17.84 -6.22
C GLY A 185 9.79 -18.34 -7.53
N VAL A 186 10.33 -19.45 -8.04
CA VAL A 186 9.93 -20.00 -9.33
C VAL A 186 9.52 -21.45 -9.18
N ALA A 187 8.30 -21.77 -9.59
CA ALA A 187 7.90 -23.15 -9.75
C ALA A 187 8.48 -23.70 -11.07
N PRO A 188 9.09 -24.90 -11.05
CA PRO A 188 9.58 -25.54 -12.26
C PRO A 188 8.41 -25.94 -13.18
N GLY A 189 8.66 -25.96 -14.48
CA GLY A 189 7.68 -26.37 -15.48
C GLY A 189 7.99 -25.80 -16.87
N ALA A 190 7.22 -26.21 -17.88
CA ALA A 190 7.39 -25.72 -19.25
C ALA A 190 7.21 -24.20 -19.37
N LYS A 191 6.39 -23.62 -18.48
CA LYS A 191 6.21 -22.18 -18.30
C LYS A 191 6.48 -21.86 -16.83
N PRO A 192 7.72 -21.47 -16.46
CA PRO A 192 8.08 -21.23 -15.07
C PRO A 192 7.26 -20.08 -14.49
N LEU A 193 6.44 -20.36 -13.47
CA LEU A 193 5.57 -19.40 -12.84
C LEU A 193 6.22 -18.85 -11.57
N VAL A 194 5.97 -17.58 -11.28
CA VAL A 194 6.39 -16.99 -10.01
C VAL A 194 5.43 -17.44 -8.92
N VAL A 195 5.97 -17.99 -7.83
CA VAL A 195 5.21 -18.56 -6.72
C VAL A 195 5.76 -18.10 -5.37
N LEU A 196 5.01 -18.32 -4.31
CA LEU A 196 5.53 -18.28 -2.96
C LEU A 196 6.27 -19.57 -2.64
N GLN A 197 7.49 -19.47 -2.16
CA GLN A 197 8.28 -20.62 -1.68
C GLN A 197 9.14 -20.24 -0.49
N LYS A 198 9.79 -21.22 0.14
CA LYS A 198 10.77 -20.95 1.19
C LYS A 198 11.92 -20.09 0.66
N CYS A 199 12.26 -19.05 1.42
CA CYS A 199 13.43 -18.22 1.15
C CYS A 199 14.71 -19.06 1.10
N GLY A 200 15.65 -18.68 0.22
CA GLY A 200 16.89 -19.44 -0.01
C GLY A 200 16.72 -20.68 -0.91
N GLY A 201 15.48 -21.02 -1.30
CA GLY A 201 15.24 -22.07 -2.30
C GLY A 201 15.73 -21.67 -3.70
N PRO A 202 15.98 -22.65 -4.61
CA PRO A 202 16.33 -22.37 -5.99
C PRO A 202 15.32 -21.43 -6.66
N GLY A 203 15.81 -20.41 -7.37
CA GLY A 203 14.95 -19.43 -8.04
C GLY A 203 14.27 -18.41 -7.11
N ALA A 204 14.61 -18.36 -5.81
CA ALA A 204 14.14 -17.33 -4.87
C ALA A 204 14.97 -16.03 -4.93
N ALA A 205 16.04 -16.01 -5.71
CA ALA A 205 16.97 -14.89 -5.79
C ALA A 205 16.49 -13.83 -6.80
N TRP A 206 15.99 -12.70 -6.29
CA TRP A 206 15.42 -11.59 -7.04
C TRP A 206 15.95 -10.24 -6.53
N THR A 207 16.28 -9.36 -7.47
CA THR A 207 16.67 -7.98 -7.20
C THR A 207 15.84 -7.03 -8.03
N ALA A 208 15.55 -5.85 -7.48
CA ALA A 208 14.94 -4.73 -8.20
C ALA A 208 15.38 -3.42 -7.57
N SER A 209 15.97 -2.52 -8.37
CA SER A 209 16.32 -1.17 -7.95
C SER A 209 15.14 -0.21 -8.12
N ALA A 210 13.94 -0.65 -7.73
CA ALA A 210 12.69 0.07 -7.91
C ALA A 210 12.26 0.83 -6.64
N SER A 211 11.54 1.92 -6.84
CA SER A 211 10.96 2.78 -5.81
C SER A 211 9.50 3.13 -6.17
N ALA A 212 8.89 4.05 -5.43
CA ALA A 212 7.56 4.57 -5.75
C ALA A 212 7.58 5.47 -7.01
N THR A 213 8.74 6.00 -7.40
CA THR A 213 8.87 6.96 -8.53
C THR A 213 9.81 6.47 -9.63
N THR A 214 10.46 5.34 -9.43
CA THR A 214 11.40 4.74 -10.39
C THR A 214 11.07 3.27 -10.54
N SER A 215 10.63 2.88 -11.74
CA SER A 215 10.36 1.49 -12.06
C SER A 215 11.65 0.76 -12.44
N ALA A 216 11.74 -0.53 -12.11
CA ALA A 216 12.85 -1.38 -12.53
C ALA A 216 12.39 -2.81 -12.81
N ALA A 217 13.17 -3.55 -13.60
CA ALA A 217 12.95 -4.97 -13.79
C ALA A 217 13.19 -5.74 -12.48
N VAL A 218 12.33 -6.71 -12.18
CA VAL A 218 12.59 -7.72 -11.15
C VAL A 218 13.37 -8.84 -11.81
N ARG A 219 14.65 -8.99 -11.45
CA ARG A 219 15.60 -9.86 -12.14
C ARG A 219 16.43 -10.72 -11.19
N SER A 220 16.73 -11.93 -11.62
CA SER A 220 17.69 -12.83 -10.97
C SER A 220 19.10 -12.61 -11.51
N ALA A 221 20.10 -13.16 -10.81
CA ALA A 221 21.51 -13.09 -11.24
C ALA A 221 21.79 -13.82 -12.57
N ASN A 222 20.97 -14.81 -12.93
CA ASN A 222 21.13 -15.59 -14.17
C ASN A 222 20.31 -15.05 -15.37
N GLY A 223 19.89 -13.78 -15.33
CA GLY A 223 19.24 -13.13 -16.47
C GLY A 223 17.78 -13.58 -16.70
N ILE A 224 17.10 -14.05 -15.66
CA ILE A 224 15.66 -14.30 -15.67
C ILE A 224 14.95 -13.09 -15.06
N CYS A 225 13.86 -12.68 -15.67
CA CYS A 225 13.05 -11.55 -15.25
C CYS A 225 11.59 -11.96 -15.06
N TRP A 226 10.87 -11.20 -14.24
CA TRP A 226 9.42 -11.27 -14.19
C TRP A 226 8.81 -10.66 -15.46
N THR A 227 7.84 -11.35 -16.03
CA THR A 227 7.03 -10.86 -17.15
C THR A 227 5.59 -11.29 -16.99
N ILE A 228 4.67 -10.61 -17.68
CA ILE A 228 3.24 -10.89 -17.64
C ILE A 228 2.72 -10.87 -19.08
N PRO A 229 2.85 -11.99 -19.82
CA PRO A 229 2.58 -12.01 -21.26
C PRO A 229 1.16 -11.58 -21.64
N LYS A 230 0.18 -11.84 -20.76
CA LYS A 230 -1.23 -11.49 -20.98
C LYS A 230 -1.52 -10.00 -20.90
N MET A 231 -0.60 -9.16 -20.40
CA MET A 231 -0.81 -7.70 -20.36
C MET A 231 -0.87 -7.07 -21.75
N ALA A 232 -0.19 -7.66 -22.74
CA ALA A 232 -0.23 -7.19 -24.12
C ALA A 232 -1.43 -7.73 -24.92
N VAL A 233 -2.33 -8.49 -24.28
CA VAL A 233 -3.49 -9.09 -24.95
C VAL A 233 -4.73 -8.27 -24.63
N ASP A 234 -5.36 -7.72 -25.67
CA ASP A 234 -6.61 -6.98 -25.53
C ASP A 234 -7.71 -7.83 -24.90
N ASN A 235 -8.51 -7.22 -24.02
CA ASN A 235 -9.63 -7.86 -23.32
C ASN A 235 -9.27 -9.07 -22.44
N ALA A 236 -7.99 -9.27 -22.11
CA ALA A 236 -7.59 -10.29 -21.16
C ALA A 236 -8.22 -10.02 -19.78
N LYS A 237 -8.74 -11.07 -19.14
CA LYS A 237 -9.37 -10.97 -17.81
C LYS A 237 -8.39 -11.36 -16.71
N PHE A 238 -8.36 -10.55 -15.64
CA PHE A 238 -7.63 -10.86 -14.42
C PHE A 238 -8.11 -12.18 -13.78
N PRO A 239 -7.27 -12.85 -12.98
CA PRO A 239 -5.86 -12.51 -12.69
C PRO A 239 -4.87 -12.95 -13.79
N PHE A 240 -3.78 -12.20 -13.98
CA PHE A 240 -2.71 -12.55 -14.91
C PHE A 240 -1.54 -13.25 -14.21
N GLU A 241 -1.01 -14.28 -14.84
CA GLU A 241 0.14 -15.03 -14.31
C GLU A 241 1.44 -14.25 -14.50
N ILE A 242 2.26 -14.24 -13.46
CA ILE A 242 3.63 -13.75 -13.53
C ILE A 242 4.53 -14.92 -13.89
N VAL A 243 5.30 -14.74 -14.95
CA VAL A 243 6.18 -15.75 -15.53
C VAL A 243 7.62 -15.34 -15.28
N ALA A 244 8.45 -16.31 -14.92
CA ALA A 244 9.90 -16.16 -14.90
C ALA A 244 10.44 -16.59 -16.27
N ALA A 245 10.93 -15.62 -17.04
CA ALA A 245 11.43 -15.84 -18.41
C ALA A 245 12.77 -15.12 -18.61
N PRO A 246 13.58 -15.48 -19.62
CA PRO A 246 14.76 -14.70 -19.96
C PRO A 246 14.42 -13.21 -20.11
N CYS A 247 15.27 -12.36 -19.52
CA CYS A 247 15.07 -10.92 -19.59
C CYS A 247 15.05 -10.45 -21.05
N ALA A 248 14.09 -9.59 -21.39
CA ALA A 248 14.09 -8.88 -22.66
C ALA A 248 15.13 -7.74 -22.63
N ASN A 249 15.37 -7.12 -23.80
CA ASN A 249 16.15 -5.89 -23.88
C ASN A 249 15.54 -4.81 -22.96
N GLU A 250 16.38 -3.91 -22.42
CA GLU A 250 15.98 -2.97 -21.37
C GLU A 250 14.74 -2.12 -21.70
N ASP A 251 14.56 -1.74 -22.96
CA ASP A 251 13.41 -0.94 -23.43
C ASP A 251 12.09 -1.72 -23.49
N LYS A 252 12.17 -3.05 -23.58
CA LYS A 252 10.99 -3.95 -23.71
C LYS A 252 10.72 -4.75 -22.44
N GLN A 253 11.68 -4.76 -21.51
CA GLN A 253 11.54 -5.49 -20.27
C GLN A 253 10.47 -4.83 -19.39
N LEU A 254 9.48 -5.61 -18.96
CA LEU A 254 8.47 -5.16 -18.01
C LEU A 254 9.16 -4.71 -16.72
N LYS A 255 8.83 -3.50 -16.28
CA LYS A 255 9.33 -2.87 -15.05
C LYS A 255 8.21 -2.79 -14.03
N PHE A 256 8.59 -2.65 -12.78
CA PHE A 256 7.68 -2.58 -11.65
C PHE A 256 8.07 -1.44 -10.73
N PHE A 257 7.07 -0.78 -10.15
CA PHE A 257 7.24 0.15 -9.03
C PHE A 257 7.06 -0.59 -7.72
N PHE A 258 7.68 -0.04 -6.68
CA PHE A 258 7.70 -0.57 -5.33
C PHE A 258 7.29 0.53 -4.36
N GLU A 259 6.00 0.55 -4.01
CA GLU A 259 5.38 1.63 -3.24
C GLU A 259 4.97 1.16 -1.85
N LYS A 260 5.17 2.00 -0.83
CA LYS A 260 4.64 1.73 0.51
C LYS A 260 3.12 1.92 0.49
N SER A 261 2.38 1.04 1.16
CA SER A 261 0.93 1.17 1.32
C SER A 261 0.51 2.23 2.32
#